data_AF-A0A4V2ARF5-F1
#
_entry.id   AF-A0A4V2ARF5-F1
#
_cell.length_a   1.000
_cell.length_b   1.000
_cell.length_c   1.000
_cell.angle_alpha   90.00
_cell.angle_beta   90.00
_cell.angle_gamma   90.00
#
_symmetry.space_group_name_H-M   'P 1'
#
loop_
_entity.id
_entity.type
_entity.pdbx_description
1 polymer ?
#
loop_
_entity_poly.entity_id
_entity_poly.type
_entity_poly.pdbx_seq_one_letter_code
_entity_poly.pdbx_strand_id
1 'polypeptide(L)' 'MLNRYPLWKYILLVITTILSLLYAVPNFYQPDPAVQISGSSSGAVIDATVLAKAETALKDANVDYFGAE' A
#
# COMPACT_ATOMS: atom_id res chain seq x y z
N MET A 1 -46.17 11.55 -7.93
CA MET A 1 -45.31 12.66 -8.41
C MET A 1 -43.87 12.15 -8.44
N LEU A 2 -43.18 12.27 -9.59
CA LEU A 2 -41.94 11.53 -9.89
C LEU A 2 -40.65 12.20 -9.36
N ASN A 3 -40.72 13.30 -8.61
CA ASN A 3 -39.54 13.90 -8.00
C ASN A 3 -39.83 14.26 -6.54
N ARG A 4 -39.16 13.57 -5.61
CA ARG A 4 -39.41 13.66 -4.16
C ARG A 4 -38.63 14.82 -3.51
N TYR A 5 -37.55 15.25 -4.14
CA TYR A 5 -36.61 16.21 -3.57
C TYR A 5 -36.38 17.42 -4.48
N PRO A 6 -36.08 18.59 -3.90
CA PRO A 6 -35.64 19.76 -4.67
C PRO A 6 -34.31 19.50 -5.39
N LEU A 7 -34.10 20.17 -6.53
CA LEU A 7 -32.94 20.00 -7.42
C LEU A 7 -31.59 20.09 -6.69
N TRP A 8 -31.47 21.01 -5.73
CA TRP A 8 -30.21 21.24 -5.00
C TRP A 8 -29.71 20.00 -4.25
N LYS A 9 -30.61 19.12 -3.79
CA LYS A 9 -30.22 17.88 -3.10
C LYS A 9 -29.57 16.89 -4.05
N TYR A 10 -30.07 16.79 -5.28
CA TYR A 10 -29.46 15.98 -6.31
C TYR A 10 -28.10 16.53 -6.74
N ILE A 11 -27.97 17.85 -6.88
CA ILE A 11 -26.69 18.52 -7.17
C ILE A 11 -25.66 18.22 -6.08
N LEU A 12 -26.04 18.39 -4.81
CA LEU A 12 -25.17 18.09 -3.67
C LEU A 12 -24.73 16.63 -3.66
N LEU A 13 -25.66 15.69 -3.90
CA LEU A 13 -25.35 14.26 -3.96
C LEU A 13 -24.31 13.93 -5.05
N VAL A 14 -24.46 14.51 -6.25
CA VAL A 14 -23.51 14.32 -7.35
C VAL A 14 -22.13 14.89 -6.99
N ILE A 15 -22.09 16.12 -6.47
CA ILE A 15 -20.82 16.78 -6.08
C ILE A 15 -20.09 15.96 -5.03
N THR A 16 -20.75 15.57 -3.94
CA THR A 16 -20.11 14.80 -2.87
C THR A 16 -19.62 13.46 -3.39
N THR A 17 -20.41 12.78 -4.24
CA THR A 17 -19.99 11.50 -4.83
C THR A 17 -18.72 11.65 -5.68
N ILE A 18 -18.65 12.69 -6.53
CA ILE A 18 -17.47 12.96 -7.35
C ILE A 18 -16.24 13.25 -6.47
N LEU A 19 -16.40 14.09 -5.43
CA LEU A 19 -15.30 14.40 -4.51
C LEU A 19 -14.80 13.15 -3.78
N SER A 20 -15.71 12.28 -3.31
CA SER A 20 -15.34 11.02 -2.67
C SER A 20 -14.59 10.08 -3.62
N LEU A 21 -15.01 9.99 -4.89
CA LEU A 21 -14.30 9.19 -5.89
C LEU A 21 -12.90 9.76 -6.18
N LEU A 22 -12.79 11.07 -6.41
CA LEU A 22 -11.50 11.73 -6.63
C LEU A 22 -10.54 11.55 -5.45
N TYR A 23 -11.08 11.60 -4.22
CA TYR A 23 -10.30 11.36 -3.01
C TYR A 23 -9.88 9.88 -2.84
N ALA A 24 -10.75 8.94 -3.24
CA ALA A 24 -10.46 7.50 -3.11
C ALA A 24 -9.49 6.98 -4.19
N VAL A 25 -9.51 7.56 -5.41
CA VAL A 25 -8.65 7.14 -6.54
C VAL A 25 -7.16 7.01 -6.19
N PRO A 26 -6.50 8.00 -5.56
CA PRO A 26 -5.07 7.87 -5.21
C PRO A 26 -4.81 6.89 -4.07
N ASN A 27 -5.83 6.48 -3.31
CA ASN A 27 -5.68 5.56 -2.18
C ASN A 27 -5.74 4.08 -2.61
N PHE A 28 -5.86 3.78 -3.90
CA PHE A 28 -5.70 2.42 -4.44
C PHE A 28 -4.21 2.04 -4.55
N TYR A 29 -3.47 2.15 -3.45
CA TYR A 29 -2.12 1.57 -3.38
C TYR A 29 -2.26 0.05 -3.52
N GLN A 30 -1.45 -0.52 -4.42
CA GLN A 30 -1.27 -1.97 -4.43
C GLN A 30 -0.62 -2.38 -3.10
N PRO A 31 -0.95 -3.57 -2.57
CA PRO A 31 -0.20 -4.12 -1.45
C PRO A 31 1.30 -4.11 -1.82
N ASP A 32 2.14 -3.58 -0.94
CA ASP A 32 3.59 -3.65 -1.06
C ASP A 32 4.09 -4.84 -0.24
N PRO A 33 4.23 -6.05 -0.86
CA PRO A 33 4.58 -7.25 -0.13
C PRO A 33 6.04 -7.20 0.32
N ALA A 34 6.26 -7.03 1.62
CA ALA A 34 7.59 -7.02 2.22
C ALA A 34 7.84 -8.25 3.09
N VAL A 35 9.08 -8.76 3.04
CA VAL A 35 9.57 -9.80 3.96
C VAL A 35 10.43 -9.13 5.02
N GLN A 36 9.96 -9.11 6.26
CA GLN A 36 10.69 -8.53 7.38
C GLN A 36 11.64 -9.58 8.01
N ILE A 37 12.92 -9.21 8.15
CA ILE A 37 13.92 -10.01 8.85
C ILE A 37 14.16 -9.40 10.22
N SER A 38 13.79 -10.12 11.28
CA SER A 38 13.97 -9.69 12.67
C SER A 38 14.85 -10.68 13.44
N GLY A 39 15.64 -10.16 14.37
CA GLY A 39 16.43 -10.98 15.28
C GLY A 39 15.57 -11.79 16.26
N SER A 40 16.02 -13.00 16.63
CA SER A 40 15.33 -13.86 17.60
C SER A 40 15.46 -13.39 19.05
N SER A 41 16.32 -12.41 19.32
CA SER A 41 16.55 -11.82 20.64
C SER A 41 16.91 -10.34 20.51
N SER A 42 16.71 -9.57 21.58
CA SER A 42 16.99 -8.13 21.62
C SER A 42 18.47 -7.76 21.38
N GLY A 43 19.39 -8.71 21.49
CA GLY A 43 20.82 -8.50 21.21
C GLY A 43 21.23 -8.86 19.78
N ALA A 44 20.32 -9.40 18.96
CA ALA A 44 20.61 -9.72 17.58
C ALA A 44 20.66 -8.43 16.75
N VAL A 45 21.83 -8.13 16.22
CA VAL A 45 22.06 -6.98 15.35
C VAL A 45 21.63 -7.34 13.93
N ILE A 46 20.61 -6.65 13.43
CA ILE A 46 20.22 -6.70 12.02
C ILE A 46 20.86 -5.48 11.36
N ASP A 47 21.91 -5.72 10.58
CA ASP A 47 22.70 -4.67 9.91
C ASP A 47 22.79 -4.93 8.39
N ALA A 48 23.56 -4.09 7.69
CA ALA A 48 23.79 -4.20 6.25
C ALA A 48 24.40 -5.55 5.83
N THR A 49 25.10 -6.25 6.73
CA THR A 49 25.65 -7.58 6.45
C THR A 49 24.55 -8.61 6.33
N VAL A 50 23.54 -8.54 7.20
CA VAL A 50 22.35 -9.40 7.15
C VAL A 50 21.55 -9.14 5.88
N LEU A 51 21.39 -7.86 5.50
CA LEU A 51 20.74 -7.47 4.26
C LEU A 51 21.45 -8.04 3.03
N ALA A 52 22.77 -7.84 2.90
CA ALA A 52 23.56 -8.38 1.80
C ALA A 52 23.49 -9.91 1.69
N LYS A 53 23.42 -10.60 2.85
CA LYS A 53 23.23 -12.06 2.88
C LYS A 53 21.85 -12.46 2.36
N ALA A 54 20.80 -11.74 2.74
CA ALA A 54 19.45 -11.98 2.25
C ALA A 54 19.35 -11.75 0.74
N GLU A 55 19.91 -10.65 0.23
CA GLU A 55 19.96 -10.38 -1.21
C GLU A 55 20.70 -11.47 -1.99
N THR A 56 21.83 -11.95 -1.47
CA THR A 56 22.60 -13.02 -2.11
C THR A 56 21.79 -14.31 -2.15
N ALA A 57 21.14 -14.68 -1.04
CA ALA A 57 20.30 -15.87 -0.99
C ALA A 57 19.09 -15.80 -1.96
N LEU A 58 18.47 -14.63 -2.09
CA LEU A 58 17.39 -14.40 -3.06
C LEU A 58 17.89 -14.53 -4.51
N LYS A 59 19.07 -13.96 -4.81
CA LYS A 59 19.70 -14.09 -6.13
C LYS A 59 20.06 -15.53 -6.46
N ASP A 60 20.66 -16.26 -5.52
CA ASP A 60 21.01 -17.67 -5.70
C ASP A 60 19.78 -18.57 -5.89
N ALA A 61 18.66 -18.21 -5.24
CA ALA A 61 17.37 -18.88 -5.40
C ALA A 61 16.59 -18.40 -6.64
N ASN A 62 17.12 -17.43 -7.38
CA ASN A 62 16.48 -16.81 -8.54
C ASN A 62 15.09 -16.23 -8.22
N VAL A 63 14.97 -15.57 -7.06
CA VAL A 63 13.77 -14.89 -6.57
C VAL A 63 13.92 -13.38 -6.77
N ASP A 64 13.04 -12.79 -7.59
CA ASP A 64 13.02 -11.36 -7.84
C ASP A 64 12.43 -10.58 -6.65
N TYR A 65 12.95 -9.37 -6.41
CA TYR A 65 12.47 -8.44 -5.39
C TYR A 65 12.60 -6.99 -5.89
N PHE A 66 11.75 -6.09 -5.38
CA PHE A 66 11.66 -4.70 -5.87
C PHE A 66 12.67 -3.75 -5.19
N GLY A 67 13.02 -4.01 -3.94
CA GLY A 67 13.95 -3.21 -3.16
C GLY A 67 14.32 -3.89 -1.85
N ALA A 68 15.44 -3.48 -1.24
CA ALA A 68 15.90 -3.96 0.06
C ALA A 68 16.42 -2.78 0.88
N GLU A 69 15.94 -2.66 2.12
CA GLU A 69 16.30 -1.62 3.09
C GLU A 69 16.56 -2.23 4.47
#